data_AF-A0A7C6NUA5-F1
#
_entry.id   AF-A0A7C6NUA5-F1
#
_cell.length_a   1.000
_cell.length_b   1.000
_cell.length_c   1.000
_cell.angle_alpha   90.00
_cell.angle_beta   90.00
_cell.angle_gamma   90.00
#
_symmetry.space_group_name_H-M   'P 1'
#
loop_
_entity.id
_entity.type
_entity.pdbx_description
1 polymer ?
#
loop_
_entity_poly.entity_id
_entity_poly.type
_entity_poly.pdbx_seq_one_letter_code
_entity_poly.pdbx_strand_id
1 'polypeptide(L)' 'MPEIRIGKNESLDNALRRFKRQCQRSGVMSEIRRREHYDKPSVKRKKKSEAARKRSKRSKRRYR' A
#
# COMPACT_ATOMS: atom_id res chain seq x y z
N MET A 1 -11.78 4.09 -1.93
CA MET A 1 -11.09 4.62 -3.13
C MET A 1 -10.40 5.93 -2.77
N PRO A 2 -9.20 6.23 -3.31
CA PRO A 2 -8.49 7.47 -2.97
C PRO A 2 -9.13 8.67 -3.69
N GLU A 3 -9.67 9.62 -2.93
CA GLU A 3 -10.16 10.92 -3.41
C GLU A 3 -9.16 12.02 -3.02
N ILE A 4 -8.88 12.94 -3.94
CA ILE A 4 -8.08 14.14 -3.68
C ILE A 4 -8.80 15.36 -4.23
N ARG A 5 -9.03 16.34 -3.34
CA ARG A 5 -9.57 17.64 -3.69
C ARG A 5 -8.41 18.60 -3.90
N ILE A 6 -8.36 19.20 -5.09
CA ILE A 6 -7.32 20.14 -5.49
C ILE A 6 -7.79 21.55 -5.11
N GLY A 7 -6.96 22.29 -4.37
CA GLY A 7 -7.22 23.70 -4.06
C GLY A 7 -6.78 24.61 -5.20
N LYS A 8 -7.37 25.81 -5.31
CA LYS A 8 -7.09 26.79 -6.40
C LYS A 8 -5.60 27.21 -6.52
N ASN A 9 -4.78 26.95 -5.50
CA ASN A 9 -3.34 27.28 -5.45
C ASN A 9 -2.41 26.04 -5.47
N GLU A 10 -2.90 24.85 -5.80
CA GLU A 10 -2.04 23.67 -5.98
C GLU A 10 -1.62 23.49 -7.45
N SER A 11 -0.32 23.26 -7.68
CA SER A 11 0.17 22.78 -8.98
C SER A 11 -0.28 21.33 -9.21
N LEU A 12 -0.64 21.00 -10.45
CA LEU A 12 -1.11 19.69 -10.89
C LEU A 12 -0.17 18.56 -10.46
N ASP A 13 1.14 18.79 -10.52
CA ASP A 13 2.15 17.81 -10.11
C ASP A 13 2.10 17.45 -8.63
N ASN A 14 1.78 18.42 -7.76
CA ASN A 14 1.65 18.17 -6.33
C ASN A 14 0.40 17.33 -6.04
N ALA A 15 -0.71 17.58 -6.74
CA ALA A 15 -1.92 16.77 -6.64
C ALA A 15 -1.65 15.32 -7.09
N LEU A 16 -0.98 15.12 -8.22
CA LEU A 16 -0.60 13.79 -8.73
C LEU A 16 0.32 13.04 -7.75
N ARG A 17 1.27 13.74 -7.14
CA ARG A 17 2.18 13.14 -6.16
C ARG A 17 1.46 12.73 -4.87
N ARG A 18 0.44 13.49 -4.45
CA ARG A 18 -0.44 13.10 -3.32
C ARG A 18 -1.31 11.90 -3.71
N PHE A 19 -1.84 11.88 -4.93
CA PHE A 19 -2.67 10.78 -5.44
C PHE A 19 -1.91 9.46 -5.45
N LYS A 20 -0.71 9.48 -6.03
CA LYS A 20 0.17 8.30 -6.05
C LYS A 20 0.47 7.78 -4.64
N ARG A 21 0.74 8.68 -3.68
CA ARG A 21 0.94 8.31 -2.26
C ARG A 21 -0.32 7.73 -1.63
N GLN A 22 -1.50 8.27 -1.94
CA GLN A 22 -2.77 7.78 -1.40
C GLN A 22 -3.16 6.42 -1.98
N CYS A 23 -2.94 6.19 -3.28
CA CYS A 23 -3.07 4.88 -3.94
C CYS A 23 -2.10 3.83 -3.37
N GLN A 24 -0.87 4.24 -3.04
CA GLN A 24 0.10 3.36 -2.37
C GLN A 24 -0.32 3.03 -0.93
N ARG A 25 -0.85 4.01 -0.19
CA ARG A 25 -1.33 3.81 1.19
C ARG A 25 -2.59 2.96 1.25
N SER A 26 -3.53 3.15 0.33
CA SER A 26 -4.75 2.35 0.24
C SER A 26 -4.47 0.91 -0.18
N GLY A 27 -3.30 0.63 -0.75
CA GLY A 27 -2.87 -0.72 -1.08
C GLY A 27 -3.59 -1.32 -2.29
N VAL A 28 -4.31 -0.50 -3.07
CA VAL A 28 -5.09 -0.94 -4.25
C VAL A 28 -4.23 -1.76 -5.22
N MET A 29 -3.00 -1.31 -5.51
CA MET A 29 -2.07 -2.04 -6.38
C MET A 29 -1.65 -3.41 -5.82
N SER A 30 -1.54 -3.53 -4.51
CA SER A 30 -1.21 -4.81 -3.85
C SER A 30 -2.41 -5.75 -3.75
N GLU A 31 -3.62 -5.19 -3.76
CA GLU A 31 -4.87 -5.94 -3.79
C GLU A 31 -5.14 -6.52 -5.17
N ILE A 32 -4.92 -5.74 -6.24
CA ILE A 32 -5.01 -6.21 -7.63
C ILE A 32 -4.10 -7.43 -7.82
N ARG A 33 -2.82 -7.31 -7.47
CA ARG A 33 -1.84 -8.42 -7.56
C ARG A 33 -2.19 -9.65 -6.72
N ARG A 34 -2.94 -9.48 -5.63
CA ARG A 34 -3.42 -10.60 -4.79
C ARG A 34 -4.66 -11.29 -5.36
N ARG A 35 -5.40 -10.60 -6.22
CA ARG A 35 -6.65 -11.06 -6.83
C ARG A 35 -6.47 -11.54 -8.27
N GLU A 36 -5.34 -11.23 -8.92
CA GLU A 36 -4.97 -11.70 -10.26
C GLU A 36 -5.07 -13.23 -10.42
N HIS A 37 -4.68 -13.98 -9.39
CA HIS A 37 -4.73 -15.44 -9.39
C HIS A 37 -5.27 -16.00 -8.08
N TYR A 38 -5.91 -17.18 -8.16
CA TYR A 38 -6.36 -17.89 -6.95
C TYR A 38 -5.17 -18.46 -6.18
N ASP A 39 -4.88 -17.86 -5.02
CA ASP A 39 -4.02 -18.47 -4.02
C ASP A 39 -4.83 -19.38 -3.08
N LYS A 40 -4.36 -20.62 -2.89
CA LYS A 40 -4.90 -21.54 -1.86
C LYS A 40 -4.87 -20.87 -0.47
N PRO A 41 -5.87 -21.09 0.41
CA PRO A 41 -5.94 -20.44 1.73
C PRO A 41 -4.67 -20.61 2.59
N SER A 42 -3.96 -21.74 2.48
CA SER A 42 -2.68 -21.95 3.16
C SER A 42 -1.59 -20.95 2.70
N VAL A 43 -1.49 -20.72 1.39
CA VAL A 43 -0.55 -19.76 0.79
C VAL A 43 -0.90 -18.33 1.21
N LYS A 44 -2.20 -17.97 1.24
CA LYS A 44 -2.66 -16.67 1.73
C LYS A 44 -2.26 -16.44 3.21
N ARG A 45 -2.43 -17.45 4.07
CA ARG A 45 -2.03 -17.40 5.49
C ARG A 45 -0.52 -17.24 5.65
N LYS A 46 0.29 -17.97 4.87
CA LYS A 46 1.76 -17.85 4.85
C LYS A 46 2.21 -16.46 4.38
N LYS A 47 1.69 -15.97 3.26
CA LYS A 47 2.00 -14.61 2.76
C LYS A 47 1.63 -13.51 3.77
N LYS A 48 0.53 -13.68 4.53
CA LYS A 48 0.10 -12.73 5.57
C LYS A 48 1.09 -12.71 6.75
N SER A 49 1.51 -13.87 7.25
CA SER A 49 2.44 -13.95 8.38
C SER A 49 3.84 -13.43 8.02
N GLU A 50 4.32 -13.72 6.82
CA GLU A 50 5.58 -13.19 6.29
C GLU A 50 5.57 -11.66 6.18
N ALA A 51 4.49 -11.09 5.64
CA ALA A 51 4.34 -9.64 5.54
C ALA A 51 4.33 -8.97 6.92
N ALA A 52 3.65 -9.56 7.91
CA ALA A 52 3.65 -9.05 9.29
C ALA A 52 5.05 -9.10 9.93
N ARG A 53 5.78 -10.21 9.76
CA ARG A 53 7.16 -10.36 10.24
C ARG A 53 8.10 -9.33 9.61
N LYS A 54 8.02 -9.11 8.29
CA LYS A 54 8.81 -8.07 7.59
C LYS A 54 8.50 -6.68 8.13
N ARG A 55 7.23 -6.36 8.41
CA ARG A 55 6.83 -5.07 9.00
C ARG A 55 7.40 -4.87 10.40
N SER A 56 7.31 -5.89 11.25
CA SER A 56 7.85 -5.87 12.62
C SER A 56 9.38 -5.68 12.62
N LYS A 57 10.11 -6.43 11.78
CA LYS A 57 11.57 -6.25 11.62
C LYS A 57 11.94 -4.83 11.20
N ARG A 58 11.21 -4.25 10.25
CA ARG A 58 11.44 -2.86 9.79
C ARG A 58 11.18 -1.83 10.90
N SER A 59 10.17 -2.06 11.75
CA SER A 59 9.87 -1.20 12.89
C SER A 59 10.98 -1.26 13.94
N LYS A 60 11.46 -2.46 14.28
CA LYS A 60 12.54 -2.65 15.25
C LYS A 60 13.85 -1.99 14.80
N ARG A 61 14.18 -2.10 13.51
CA ARG A 61 15.36 -1.46 12.92
C ARG A 61 15.29 0.08 12.91
N ARG A 62 14.10 0.68 12.99
CA ARG A 62 13.93 2.14 13.01
C ARG A 62 14.18 2.74 14.40
N TYR A 63 14.14 1.92 15.45
CA TYR A 63 14.32 2.33 16.84
C TYR A 63 15.72 1.99 17.38
N ARG A 64 16.52 1.24 16.61
CA ARG A 64 17.98 1.15 16.77
C ARG A 64 18.63 2.23 15.92
#